data_AF-A0A973UYD0-F1
#
_entry.id   AF-A0A973UYD0-F1
#
_cell.length_a   1.000
_cell.length_b   1.000
_cell.length_c   1.000
_cell.angle_alpha   90.00
_cell.angle_beta   90.00
_cell.angle_gamma   90.00
#
_symmetry.space_group_name_H-M   'P 1'
#
loop_
_entity.id
_entity.type
_entity.pdbx_description
1 polymer ?
#
loop_
_entity_poly.entity_id
_entity_poly.type
_entity_poly.pdbx_seq_one_letter_code
_entity_poly.pdbx_strand_id
1 'polypeptide(L)'
;MARYRTQLTAALFVLAAGTVFAVFITFRDDAALIGALSAAGTVLAAAFAAVAAYGSVKAAAQSSASAQRAREGVARSIRPTITPSVYAQDGILFGKVESTGLAGVDITVSWALHNGAPVTMHIPRLVPGTPETVSLAVPDTDGAAEIATVWIEFWDDSRVAQWRDSWAYERGRLVLADSRLVD
;
A
#
# COMPACT_ATOMS: atom_id res chain seq x y z
N MET A 1 -13.75 -18.94 19.19
CA MET A 1 -15.14 -19.46 19.29
C MET A 1 -15.94 -18.91 20.49
N ALA A 2 -15.35 -18.66 21.68
CA ALA A 2 -16.11 -18.21 22.87
C ALA A 2 -16.86 -16.87 22.73
N ARG A 3 -16.29 -15.88 22.02
CA ARG A 3 -16.92 -14.55 21.83
C ARG A 3 -18.18 -14.58 20.95
N TYR A 4 -18.23 -15.45 19.94
CA TYR A 4 -19.38 -15.60 19.05
C TYR A 4 -20.58 -16.23 19.77
N ARG A 5 -20.31 -17.19 20.67
CA ARG A 5 -21.32 -17.85 21.49
C ARG A 5 -22.02 -16.87 22.45
N THR A 6 -21.25 -15.92 23.01
CA THR A 6 -21.74 -14.92 23.97
C THR A 6 -22.63 -13.86 23.31
N GLN A 7 -22.29 -13.44 22.08
CA GLN A 7 -23.11 -12.49 21.31
C GLN A 7 -24.42 -13.13 20.83
N LEU A 8 -24.39 -14.41 20.43
CA LEU A 8 -25.57 -15.13 19.99
C LEU A 8 -26.54 -15.43 21.15
N THR A 9 -26.03 -15.69 22.36
CA THR A 9 -26.87 -15.83 23.57
C THR A 9 -27.51 -14.51 23.99
N ALA A 10 -26.78 -13.39 23.91
CA ALA A 10 -27.34 -12.08 24.21
C ALA A 10 -28.46 -11.69 23.23
N ALA A 11 -28.27 -11.94 21.93
CA ALA A 11 -29.29 -11.66 20.91
C ALA A 11 -30.55 -12.52 21.11
N LEU A 12 -30.39 -13.81 21.42
CA LEU A 12 -31.51 -14.71 21.71
C LEU A 12 -32.25 -14.33 22.99
N PHE A 13 -31.54 -13.85 24.02
CA PHE A 13 -32.16 -13.41 25.27
C PHE A 13 -33.00 -12.15 25.09
N VAL A 14 -32.51 -11.17 24.32
CA VAL A 14 -33.27 -9.96 23.98
C VAL A 14 -34.51 -10.29 23.15
N LEU A 15 -34.39 -11.21 22.18
CA LEU A 15 -35.53 -11.71 21.42
C LEU A 15 -36.54 -12.40 22.33
N ALA A 16 -36.11 -13.35 23.17
CA ALA A 16 -36.99 -14.08 24.08
C ALA A 16 -37.71 -13.14 25.08
N ALA A 17 -37.00 -12.16 25.63
CA ALA A 17 -37.57 -11.16 26.52
C ALA A 17 -38.60 -10.27 25.78
N GLY A 18 -38.30 -9.85 24.55
CA GLY A 18 -39.23 -9.10 23.71
C GLY A 18 -40.51 -9.87 23.40
N THR A 19 -40.41 -11.17 23.08
CA THR A 19 -41.57 -12.02 22.79
C THR A 19 -42.43 -12.24 24.03
N VAL A 20 -41.83 -12.49 25.20
CA VAL A 20 -42.57 -12.64 26.47
C VAL A 20 -43.27 -11.34 26.84
N PHE A 21 -42.64 -10.19 26.62
CA PHE A 21 -43.24 -8.89 26.90
C PHE A 21 -44.42 -8.59 25.95
N ALA A 22 -44.30 -8.93 24.67
CA ALA A 22 -45.39 -8.80 23.70
C ALA A 22 -46.59 -9.69 24.04
N VAL A 23 -46.35 -10.95 24.43
CA VAL A 23 -47.40 -11.89 24.88
C VAL A 23 -48.10 -11.39 26.14
N PHE A 24 -47.35 -10.82 27.10
CA PHE A 24 -47.92 -10.29 28.34
C PHE A 24 -48.84 -9.08 28.11
N ILE A 25 -48.56 -8.27 27.08
CA ILE A 25 -49.35 -7.09 26.71
C ILE A 25 -50.65 -7.46 26.00
N THR A 26 -50.65 -8.50 25.15
CA THR A 26 -51.89 -8.97 24.49
C THR A 26 -52.97 -9.45 25.47
N PHE A 27 -52.64 -9.73 26.73
CA PHE A 27 -53.60 -10.08 27.77
C PHE A 27 -54.18 -8.89 28.55
N ARG A 28 -53.69 -7.65 28.33
CA ARG A 28 -54.08 -6.47 29.10
C ARG A 28 -54.33 -5.30 28.13
N ASP A 29 -55.60 -5.08 27.77
CA ASP A 29 -56.06 -4.05 26.82
C ASP A 29 -55.83 -2.61 27.34
N ASP A 30 -54.57 -2.18 27.41
CA ASP A 30 -54.17 -0.85 27.84
C ASP A 30 -53.49 -0.10 26.69
N ALA A 31 -54.11 0.99 26.22
CA ALA A 31 -53.62 1.77 25.08
C ALA A 31 -52.22 2.39 25.30
N ALA A 32 -51.87 2.67 26.56
CA ALA A 32 -50.53 3.14 26.93
C ALA A 32 -49.44 2.07 26.74
N LEU A 33 -49.79 0.78 26.93
CA LEU A 33 -48.88 -0.34 26.71
C LEU A 33 -48.62 -0.59 25.22
N ILE A 34 -49.62 -0.36 24.36
CA ILE A 34 -49.48 -0.45 22.90
C ILE A 34 -48.53 0.65 22.38
N GLY A 35 -48.65 1.87 22.89
CA GLY A 35 -47.75 2.98 22.57
C GLY A 35 -46.30 2.72 23.00
N ALA A 36 -46.10 2.17 24.21
CA ALA A 36 -44.79 1.77 24.69
C ALA A 36 -44.16 0.64 23.87
N LEU A 37 -44.97 -0.33 23.38
CA LEU A 37 -44.50 -1.43 22.53
C LEU A 37 -44.03 -0.93 21.15
N SER A 38 -44.74 0.03 20.55
CA SER A 38 -44.31 0.67 19.30
C SER A 38 -42.97 1.38 19.45
N ALA A 39 -42.77 2.13 20.54
CA ALA A 39 -41.51 2.78 20.85
C ALA A 39 -40.37 1.78 21.14
N ALA A 40 -40.65 0.67 21.83
CA ALA A 40 -39.66 -0.38 22.06
C ALA A 40 -39.26 -1.08 20.74
N GLY A 41 -40.23 -1.31 19.84
CA GLY A 41 -39.98 -1.87 18.51
C GLY A 41 -39.07 -1.00 17.64
N THR A 42 -39.23 0.32 17.66
CA THR A 42 -38.37 1.23 16.90
C THR A 42 -36.95 1.30 17.45
N VAL A 43 -36.78 1.26 18.78
CA VAL A 43 -35.44 1.22 19.41
C VAL A 43 -34.71 -0.08 19.07
N LEU A 44 -35.41 -1.23 19.10
CA LEU A 44 -34.83 -2.51 18.68
C LEU A 44 -34.45 -2.51 17.20
N ALA A 45 -35.31 -1.98 16.32
CA ALA A 45 -35.01 -1.86 14.90
C ALA A 45 -33.77 -0.97 14.65
N ALA A 46 -33.66 0.16 15.37
CA ALA A 46 -32.48 1.03 15.30
C ALA A 46 -31.20 0.33 15.79
N ALA A 47 -31.29 -0.47 16.86
CA ALA A 47 -30.15 -1.26 17.36
C ALA A 47 -29.70 -2.32 16.33
N PHE A 48 -30.63 -3.04 15.70
CA PHE A 48 -30.29 -3.98 14.63
C PHE A 48 -29.70 -3.28 13.40
N ALA A 49 -30.24 -2.13 13.02
CA ALA A 49 -29.69 -1.33 11.92
C ALA A 49 -28.25 -0.85 12.24
N ALA A 50 -27.98 -0.42 13.48
CA ALA A 50 -26.64 0.00 13.90
C ALA A 50 -25.64 -1.17 13.89
N VAL A 51 -26.05 -2.36 14.36
CA VAL A 51 -25.21 -3.57 14.31
C VAL A 51 -24.94 -4.01 12.88
N ALA A 52 -25.95 -3.96 12.00
CA ALA A 52 -25.79 -4.26 10.58
C ALA A 52 -24.84 -3.26 9.90
N ALA A 53 -25.02 -1.96 10.15
CA ALA A 53 -24.14 -0.91 9.64
C ALA A 53 -22.68 -1.10 10.10
N TYR A 54 -22.47 -1.41 11.38
CA TYR A 54 -21.13 -1.71 11.91
C TYR A 54 -20.50 -2.95 11.25
N GLY A 55 -21.30 -4.00 11.04
CA GLY A 55 -20.89 -5.21 10.30
C GLY A 55 -20.48 -4.90 8.86
N SER A 56 -21.26 -4.09 8.16
CA SER A 56 -20.98 -3.65 6.78
C SER A 56 -19.71 -2.81 6.68
N VAL A 57 -19.48 -1.88 7.61
CA VAL A 57 -18.25 -1.07 7.64
C VAL A 57 -17.03 -1.96 7.87
N LYS A 58 -17.11 -2.91 8.80
CA LYS A 58 -16.01 -3.85 9.05
C LYS A 58 -15.74 -4.74 7.84
N ALA A 59 -16.78 -5.25 7.18
CA ALA A 59 -16.64 -6.05 5.97
C ALA A 59 -16.04 -5.23 4.81
N ALA A 60 -16.43 -3.97 4.66
CA ALA A 60 -15.86 -3.05 3.68
C ALA A 60 -14.37 -2.76 3.97
N ALA A 61 -14.01 -2.52 5.23
CA ALA A 61 -12.61 -2.32 5.63
C ALA A 61 -11.74 -3.56 5.35
N GLN A 62 -12.27 -4.77 5.64
CA GLN A 62 -11.59 -6.02 5.32
C GLN A 62 -11.45 -6.24 3.81
N SER A 63 -12.49 -5.91 3.04
CA SER A 63 -12.47 -5.97 1.58
C SER A 63 -11.40 -5.03 1.01
N SER A 64 -11.36 -3.78 1.47
CA SER A 64 -10.35 -2.80 1.05
C SER A 64 -8.93 -3.27 1.37
N ALA A 65 -8.70 -3.79 2.58
CA ALA A 65 -7.38 -4.32 2.96
C ALA A 65 -6.97 -5.53 2.10
N SER A 66 -7.92 -6.41 1.76
CA SER A 66 -7.64 -7.54 0.86
C SER A 66 -7.38 -7.10 -0.58
N ALA A 67 -8.12 -6.10 -1.07
CA ALA A 67 -7.94 -5.54 -2.40
C ALA A 67 -6.59 -4.82 -2.52
N GLN A 68 -6.18 -4.09 -1.49
CA GLN A 68 -4.87 -3.43 -1.44
C GLN A 68 -3.74 -4.46 -1.47
N ARG A 69 -3.81 -5.50 -0.63
CA ARG A 69 -2.82 -6.60 -0.67
C ARG A 69 -2.79 -7.33 -2.02
N ALA A 70 -3.94 -7.51 -2.66
CA ALA A 70 -3.99 -8.10 -4.00
C ALA A 70 -3.30 -7.20 -5.03
N ARG A 71 -3.55 -5.89 -4.99
CA ARG A 71 -2.88 -4.90 -5.86
C ARG A 71 -1.37 -4.87 -5.62
N GLU A 72 -0.93 -4.84 -4.37
CA GLU A 72 0.48 -4.93 -4.01
C GLU A 72 1.12 -6.23 -4.50
N GLY A 73 0.41 -7.36 -4.40
CA GLY A 73 0.86 -8.65 -4.90
C GLY A 73 1.07 -8.64 -6.41
N VAL A 74 0.10 -8.09 -7.15
CA VAL A 74 0.21 -7.91 -8.60
C VAL A 74 1.37 -6.98 -8.94
N ALA A 75 1.43 -5.80 -8.31
CA ALA A 75 2.51 -4.84 -8.51
C ALA A 75 3.89 -5.48 -8.33
N ARG A 76 4.08 -6.25 -7.24
CA ARG A 76 5.34 -6.96 -6.98
C ARG A 76 5.68 -7.99 -8.06
N SER A 77 4.68 -8.64 -8.64
CA SER A 77 4.89 -9.66 -9.68
C SER A 77 5.30 -9.09 -11.04
N ILE A 78 4.95 -7.84 -11.31
CA ILE A 78 5.24 -7.15 -12.58
C ILE A 78 6.33 -6.08 -12.44
N ARG A 79 7.06 -6.09 -11.33
CA ARG A 79 8.06 -5.06 -11.04
C ARG A 79 9.26 -5.14 -12.01
N PRO A 80 9.61 -4.03 -12.70
CA PRO A 80 10.88 -3.91 -13.43
C PRO A 80 12.08 -3.99 -12.47
N THR A 81 13.14 -4.70 -12.86
CA THR A 81 14.38 -4.74 -12.07
C THR A 81 15.38 -3.74 -12.65
N ILE A 82 15.36 -2.52 -12.12
CA ILE A 82 16.27 -1.44 -12.54
C ILE A 82 17.51 -1.46 -11.65
N THR A 83 18.68 -1.64 -12.26
CA THR A 83 19.97 -1.71 -11.57
C THR A 83 20.85 -0.53 -11.99
N PRO A 84 21.23 0.36 -11.06
CA PRO A 84 22.26 1.36 -11.31
C PRO A 84 23.64 0.74 -11.17
N SER A 85 24.57 1.23 -11.97
CA SER A 85 25.99 0.88 -11.94
C SER A 85 26.79 2.11 -12.34
N VAL A 86 28.09 2.09 -12.11
CA VAL A 86 28.97 3.22 -12.44
C VAL A 86 30.22 2.70 -13.10
N TYR A 87 30.74 3.49 -14.02
CA TYR A 87 31.98 3.18 -14.72
C TYR A 87 32.72 4.47 -15.00
N ALA A 88 34.04 4.35 -15.09
CA ALA A 88 34.91 5.44 -15.44
C ALA A 88 35.20 5.41 -16.94
N GLN A 89 35.19 6.59 -17.57
CA GLN A 89 35.59 6.76 -18.95
C GLN A 89 36.25 8.12 -19.11
N ASP A 90 37.42 8.16 -19.75
CA ASP A 90 38.17 9.40 -20.03
C ASP A 90 38.45 10.26 -18.78
N GLY A 91 38.65 9.61 -17.62
CA GLY A 91 38.91 10.28 -16.34
C GLY A 91 37.67 10.91 -15.68
N ILE A 92 36.48 10.62 -16.20
CA ILE A 92 35.19 11.09 -15.68
C ILE A 92 34.34 9.89 -15.27
N LEU A 93 33.62 10.02 -14.16
CA LEU A 93 32.68 9.02 -13.69
C LEU A 93 31.31 9.16 -14.38
N PHE A 94 30.79 8.04 -14.89
CA PHE A 94 29.48 7.94 -15.52
C PHE A 94 28.56 7.05 -14.69
N GLY A 95 27.33 7.52 -14.49
CA GLY A 95 26.23 6.72 -13.98
C GLY A 95 25.60 5.93 -15.14
N LYS A 96 25.42 4.64 -14.95
CA LYS A 96 24.74 3.73 -15.89
C LYS A 96 23.51 3.15 -15.21
N VAL A 97 22.40 3.08 -15.93
CA VAL A 97 21.16 2.48 -15.45
C VAL A 97 20.69 1.47 -16.46
N GLU A 98 20.38 0.25 -16.00
CA GLU A 98 19.94 -0.83 -16.87
C GLU A 98 18.72 -1.52 -16.27
N SER A 99 17.75 -1.89 -17.11
CA SER A 99 16.64 -2.74 -16.68
C SER A 99 16.91 -4.20 -17.03
N THR A 100 16.54 -5.09 -16.13
CA THR A 100 16.44 -6.54 -16.36
C THR A 100 15.00 -7.00 -16.14
N GLY A 101 14.55 -7.94 -16.97
CA GLY A 101 13.18 -8.44 -16.93
C GLY A 101 12.19 -7.55 -17.67
N LEU A 102 11.36 -6.80 -16.95
CA LEU A 102 10.31 -5.96 -17.52
C LEU A 102 10.78 -4.53 -17.80
N ALA A 103 10.12 -3.84 -18.72
CA ALA A 103 10.40 -2.44 -19.01
C ALA A 103 9.86 -1.52 -17.90
N GLY A 104 10.60 -0.45 -17.61
CA GLY A 104 10.14 0.64 -16.76
C GLY A 104 9.85 1.90 -17.58
N VAL A 105 8.93 2.74 -17.10
CA VAL A 105 8.56 4.02 -17.74
C VAL A 105 8.61 5.16 -16.73
N ASP A 106 8.73 6.40 -17.23
CA ASP A 106 8.82 7.63 -16.43
C ASP A 106 9.86 7.52 -15.30
N ILE A 107 11.05 7.03 -15.63
CA ILE A 107 12.10 6.75 -14.65
C ILE A 107 12.85 8.05 -14.35
N THR A 108 12.99 8.36 -13.07
CA THR A 108 13.82 9.45 -12.56
C THR A 108 14.93 8.84 -11.72
N VAL A 109 16.17 9.07 -12.13
CA VAL A 109 17.36 8.61 -11.41
C VAL A 109 18.11 9.81 -10.86
N SER A 110 18.35 9.83 -9.57
CA SER A 110 19.11 10.88 -8.89
C SER A 110 20.34 10.29 -8.21
N TRP A 111 21.51 10.71 -8.67
CA TRP A 111 22.81 10.37 -8.11
C TRP A 111 23.17 11.41 -7.06
N ALA A 112 23.07 11.07 -5.79
CA ALA A 112 23.53 11.92 -4.70
C ALA A 112 25.04 11.73 -4.51
N LEU A 113 25.79 12.83 -4.65
CA LEU A 113 27.23 12.86 -4.47
C LEU A 113 27.59 13.31 -3.07
N HIS A 114 28.71 12.86 -2.52
CA HIS A 114 29.19 13.29 -1.21
C HIS A 114 29.57 14.78 -1.20
N ASN A 115 30.28 15.23 -2.25
CA ASN A 115 30.87 16.56 -2.32
C ASN A 115 30.31 17.43 -3.46
N GLY A 116 29.08 17.16 -3.92
CA GLY A 116 28.52 17.84 -5.10
C GLY A 116 26.99 17.97 -5.10
N ALA A 117 26.49 18.71 -6.08
CA ALA A 117 25.06 18.74 -6.37
C ALA A 117 24.60 17.38 -6.91
N PRO A 118 23.37 16.94 -6.59
CA PRO A 118 22.85 15.70 -7.15
C PRO A 118 22.71 15.82 -8.67
N VAL A 119 23.06 14.75 -9.38
CA VAL A 119 22.89 14.66 -10.83
C VAL A 119 21.62 13.85 -11.10
N THR A 120 20.65 14.46 -11.77
CA THR A 120 19.37 13.83 -12.09
C THR A 120 19.26 13.54 -13.58
N MET A 121 18.82 12.33 -13.91
CA MET A 121 18.50 11.89 -15.26
C MET A 121 17.04 11.45 -15.31
N HIS A 122 16.34 11.85 -16.37
CA HIS A 122 14.99 11.40 -16.65
C HIS A 122 14.99 10.51 -17.89
N ILE A 123 14.46 9.30 -17.77
CA ILE A 123 14.37 8.30 -18.83
C ILE A 123 12.88 8.02 -19.08
N PRO A 124 12.33 8.39 -20.25
CA PRO A 124 10.91 8.15 -20.54
C PRO A 124 10.55 6.67 -20.52
N ARG A 125 11.45 5.82 -21.01
CA ARG A 125 11.29 4.36 -21.03
C ARG A 125 12.64 3.68 -21.05
N LEU A 126 12.83 2.70 -20.17
CA LEU A 126 14.03 1.87 -20.12
C LEU A 126 13.68 0.44 -20.55
N VAL A 127 14.13 0.06 -21.74
CA VAL A 127 13.92 -1.27 -22.29
C VAL A 127 14.96 -2.23 -21.70
N PRO A 128 14.60 -3.48 -21.39
CA PRO A 128 15.57 -4.46 -20.89
C PRO A 128 16.75 -4.66 -21.85
N GLY A 129 17.97 -4.63 -21.31
CA GLY A 129 19.22 -4.79 -22.09
C GLY A 129 19.69 -3.56 -22.87
N THR A 130 18.97 -2.44 -22.82
CA THR A 130 19.44 -1.15 -23.35
C THR A 130 19.83 -0.24 -22.19
N PRO A 131 21.12 -0.13 -21.85
CA PRO A 131 21.54 0.72 -20.76
C PRO A 131 21.52 2.20 -21.15
N GLU A 132 21.11 3.04 -20.21
CA GLU A 132 21.17 4.50 -20.32
C GLU A 132 22.28 5.05 -19.43
N THR A 133 22.98 6.09 -19.88
CA THR A 133 24.13 6.64 -19.17
C THR A 133 24.05 8.15 -19.02
N VAL A 134 24.59 8.66 -17.91
CA VAL A 134 24.69 10.09 -17.61
C VAL A 134 26.07 10.40 -17.05
N SER A 135 26.68 11.48 -17.52
CA SER A 135 27.92 11.99 -16.92
C SER A 135 27.62 12.55 -15.54
N LEU A 136 28.38 12.13 -14.53
CA LEU A 136 28.26 12.67 -13.18
C LEU A 136 29.11 13.93 -12.99
N ALA A 137 29.93 14.29 -13.98
CA ALA A 137 30.90 15.39 -13.91
C ALA A 137 31.85 15.30 -12.69
N VAL A 138 32.08 14.09 -12.19
CA VAL A 138 33.01 13.80 -11.09
C VAL A 138 34.31 13.24 -11.68
N PRO A 139 35.48 13.75 -11.28
CA PRO A 139 36.77 13.16 -11.64
C PRO A 139 36.86 11.71 -11.14
N ASP A 140 37.43 10.82 -11.94
CA ASP A 140 37.64 9.41 -11.56
C ASP A 140 38.74 9.22 -10.49
N THR A 141 39.29 10.30 -9.94
CA THR A 141 40.45 10.24 -9.02
C THR A 141 40.15 9.53 -7.70
N ASP A 142 38.89 9.55 -7.24
CA ASP A 142 38.41 8.85 -6.05
C ASP A 142 37.49 7.66 -6.39
N GLY A 143 37.34 7.36 -7.69
CA GLY A 143 36.40 6.37 -8.21
C GLY A 143 34.95 6.65 -7.79
N ALA A 144 34.15 5.59 -7.71
CA ALA A 144 32.75 5.70 -7.31
C ALA A 144 32.51 5.92 -5.81
N ALA A 145 33.57 6.14 -5.01
CA ALA A 145 33.46 6.49 -3.59
C ALA A 145 32.83 7.88 -3.36
N GLU A 146 32.76 8.73 -4.39
CA GLU A 146 32.06 10.01 -4.34
C GLU A 146 30.53 9.88 -4.41
N ILE A 147 30.00 8.68 -4.69
CA ILE A 147 28.55 8.45 -4.73
C ILE A 147 28.05 8.06 -3.35
N ALA A 148 27.24 8.93 -2.74
CA ALA A 148 26.63 8.67 -1.44
C ALA A 148 25.46 7.69 -1.56
N THR A 149 24.52 7.98 -2.45
CA THR A 149 23.30 7.17 -2.63
C THR A 149 22.71 7.43 -4.01
N VAL A 150 22.04 6.44 -4.59
CA VAL A 150 21.28 6.57 -5.84
C VAL A 150 19.81 6.33 -5.56
N TRP A 151 18.97 7.25 -6.00
CA TRP A 151 17.52 7.18 -5.84
C TRP A 151 16.90 6.96 -7.22
N ILE A 152 16.01 5.97 -7.33
CA ILE A 152 15.34 5.65 -8.58
C ILE A 152 13.84 5.62 -8.30
N GLU A 153 13.09 6.47 -8.99
CA GLU A 153 11.64 6.46 -8.97
C GLU A 153 11.14 6.10 -10.36
N PHE A 154 10.21 5.16 -10.46
CA PHE A 154 9.79 4.63 -11.76
C PHE A 154 8.41 4.00 -11.71
N TRP A 155 7.78 3.90 -12.87
CA TRP A 155 6.57 3.13 -13.08
C TRP A 155 6.89 1.82 -13.80
N ASP A 156 6.08 0.79 -13.55
CA ASP A 156 6.04 -0.35 -14.46
C ASP A 156 5.41 0.03 -15.80
N ASP A 157 5.72 -0.73 -16.87
CA ASP A 157 5.25 -0.47 -18.24
C ASP A 157 3.71 -0.39 -18.34
N SER A 158 2.99 -1.11 -17.48
CA SER A 158 1.52 -1.10 -17.43
C SER A 158 0.93 -0.01 -16.53
N ARG A 159 1.78 0.83 -15.90
CA ARG A 159 1.41 1.90 -14.97
C ARG A 159 0.48 1.44 -13.84
N VAL A 160 0.66 0.22 -13.38
CA VAL A 160 -0.13 -0.34 -12.26
C VAL A 160 0.40 0.16 -10.92
N ALA A 161 1.70 0.40 -10.83
CA ALA A 161 2.42 0.74 -9.62
C ALA A 161 3.62 1.64 -9.89
N GLN A 162 3.83 2.56 -8.94
CA GLN A 162 5.03 3.35 -8.86
C GLN A 162 5.95 2.78 -7.78
N TRP A 163 7.23 2.72 -8.08
CA TRP A 163 8.28 2.18 -7.24
C TRP A 163 9.30 3.25 -6.91
N ARG A 164 9.84 3.18 -5.70
CA ARG A 164 11.00 3.96 -5.28
C ARG A 164 12.04 3.03 -4.70
N ASP A 165 13.20 3.02 -5.33
CA ASP A 165 14.38 2.27 -4.92
C ASP A 165 15.48 3.23 -4.46
N SER A 166 16.20 2.82 -3.43
CA SER A 166 17.41 3.49 -2.97
C SER A 166 18.58 2.51 -2.96
N TRP A 167 19.73 2.97 -3.43
CA TRP A 167 20.94 2.18 -3.55
C TRP A 167 22.06 2.89 -2.80
N ALA A 168 22.69 2.19 -1.87
CA ALA A 168 23.85 2.67 -1.14
C ALA A 168 25.12 2.20 -1.85
N TYR A 169 26.17 3.03 -1.84
CA TYR A 169 27.48 2.62 -2.30
C TYR A 169 28.24 1.94 -1.17
N GLU A 170 28.50 0.64 -1.32
CA GLU A 170 29.17 -0.17 -0.30
C GLU A 170 30.29 -0.99 -0.94
N ARG A 171 31.52 -0.85 -0.41
CA ARG A 171 32.69 -1.67 -0.79
C ARG A 171 32.93 -1.74 -2.30
N GLY A 172 32.81 -0.62 -3.00
CA GLY A 172 33.12 -0.56 -4.43
C GLY A 172 31.93 -0.80 -5.36
N ARG A 173 30.72 -1.04 -4.85
CA ARG A 173 29.53 -1.35 -5.67
C ARG A 173 28.27 -0.73 -5.09
N LEU A 174 27.26 -0.54 -5.95
CA LEU A 174 25.91 -0.16 -5.52
C LEU A 174 25.14 -1.39 -5.05
N VAL A 175 24.54 -1.29 -3.87
CA VAL A 175 23.71 -2.32 -3.26
C VAL A 175 22.34 -1.72 -2.98
N LEU A 176 21.28 -2.44 -3.36
CA LEU A 176 19.91 -2.03 -3.08
C LEU A 176 19.70 -1.98 -1.56
N ALA A 177 19.45 -0.78 -1.04
CA ALA A 177 19.27 -0.51 0.38
C ALA A 177 17.79 -0.56 0.80
N ASP A 178 16.91 0.04 0.00
CA ASP A 178 15.46 0.02 0.21
C ASP A 178 14.73 -0.05 -1.12
N SER A 179 13.55 -0.65 -1.10
CA SER A 179 12.65 -0.72 -2.24
C SER A 179 11.22 -0.80 -1.79
N ARG A 180 10.41 0.17 -2.22
CA ARG A 180 9.02 0.29 -1.79
C ARG A 180 8.09 0.73 -2.91
N LEU A 181 6.83 0.32 -2.77
CA LEU A 181 5.72 0.87 -3.52
C LEU A 181 5.47 2.31 -3.03
N VAL A 182 5.15 3.22 -3.95
CA VAL A 182 4.63 4.54 -3.61
C VAL A 182 3.11 4.43 -3.56
N ASP A 183 2.53 4.71 -2.39
CA ASP A 183 1.06 4.71 -2.16
C ASP A 183 0.39 6.00 -2.66
#